data_AF-A0A023X165-F1
#
_entry.id   AF-A0A023X165-F1
#
_cell.length_a   1.000
_cell.length_b   1.000
_cell.length_c   1.000
_cell.angle_alpha   90.00
_cell.angle_beta   90.00
_cell.angle_gamma   90.00
#
_symmetry.space_group_name_H-M   'P 1'
#
loop_
_entity.id
_entity.type
_entity.pdbx_description
1 polymer ?
#
loop_
_entity_poly.entity_id
_entity_poly.type
_entity_poly.pdbx_seq_one_letter_code
_entity_poly.pdbx_strand_id
1 'polypeptide(L)'
;MSPERRARWLPRGETRERVEAALVTYRKVLRAVEESDDVTLRVLEGVVPKLHETADHLVDVASNRERAAQTLAEFESHRGTDHQRESSLRDLEAHVRRADEEIKSISDRLLTLRSQVVRASMDSAGAREQAESINASLDGMNFRLEALNETLDRDPG
;
A
#
# COMPACT_ATOMS: atom_id res chain seq x y z
N MET A 1 -14.04 -7.56 3.65
CA MET A 1 -13.31 -7.88 4.90
C MET A 1 -12.35 -6.72 5.13
N SER A 2 -12.18 -6.18 6.35
CA SER A 2 -11.34 -4.97 6.52
C SER A 2 -9.85 -5.24 6.22
N PRO A 3 -9.09 -4.23 5.75
CA PRO A 3 -7.65 -4.35 5.49
C PRO A 3 -6.87 -4.90 6.68
N GLU A 4 -7.19 -4.47 7.90
CA GLU A 4 -6.49 -4.92 9.12
C GLU A 4 -6.75 -6.39 9.42
N ARG A 5 -7.98 -6.84 9.16
CA ARG A 5 -8.31 -8.25 9.35
C ARG A 5 -7.58 -9.10 8.32
N ARG A 6 -7.47 -8.64 7.07
CA ARG A 6 -6.72 -9.29 6.00
C ARG A 6 -5.22 -9.34 6.30
N ALA A 7 -4.62 -8.24 6.76
CA ALA A 7 -3.20 -8.17 7.13
C ALA A 7 -2.80 -9.19 8.22
N ARG A 8 -3.73 -9.53 9.14
CA ARG A 8 -3.46 -10.54 10.18
C ARG A 8 -3.25 -11.96 9.65
N TRP A 9 -3.73 -12.24 8.44
CA TRP A 9 -3.53 -13.53 7.76
C TRP A 9 -2.19 -13.61 7.05
N LEU A 10 -1.45 -12.50 6.89
CA LEU A 10 -0.10 -12.54 6.37
C LEU A 10 0.82 -13.36 7.29
N PRO A 11 1.80 -14.09 6.74
CA PRO A 11 2.86 -14.72 7.50
C PRO A 11 3.52 -13.73 8.47
N ARG A 12 4.00 -14.22 9.62
CA ARG A 12 4.75 -13.38 10.55
C ARG A 12 6.11 -13.06 9.93
N GLY A 13 6.46 -11.77 9.92
CA GLY A 13 7.71 -11.27 9.35
C GLY A 13 7.62 -9.77 9.08
N GLU A 14 8.70 -9.24 8.51
CA GLU A 14 8.87 -7.80 8.27
C GLU A 14 7.77 -7.20 7.40
N THR A 15 7.33 -7.91 6.34
CA THR A 15 6.23 -7.49 5.46
C THR A 15 4.96 -7.19 6.26
N ARG A 16 4.55 -8.13 7.10
CA ARG A 16 3.36 -8.00 7.93
C ARG A 16 3.51 -6.86 8.94
N GLU A 17 4.63 -6.78 9.63
CA GLU A 17 4.87 -5.71 10.63
C GLU A 17 4.77 -4.33 9.98
N ARG A 18 5.35 -4.18 8.79
CA ARG A 18 5.31 -2.93 8.01
C ARG A 18 3.88 -2.59 7.59
N VAL A 19 3.14 -3.55 7.05
CA VAL A 19 1.74 -3.35 6.65
C VAL A 19 0.85 -3.02 7.85
N GLU A 20 1.00 -3.73 8.97
CA GLU A 20 0.26 -3.41 10.21
C GLU A 20 0.59 -1.99 10.71
N ALA A 21 1.85 -1.56 10.65
CA ALA A 21 2.25 -0.20 11.00
C ALA A 21 1.68 0.87 10.04
N ALA A 22 1.66 0.59 8.74
CA ALA A 22 1.02 1.44 7.74
C ALA A 22 -0.49 1.56 7.99
N LEU A 23 -1.17 0.46 8.31
CA LEU A 23 -2.59 0.43 8.65
C LEU A 23 -2.89 1.18 9.97
N VAL A 24 -1.98 1.16 10.94
CA VAL A 24 -2.09 2.04 12.12
C VAL A 24 -2.05 3.51 11.71
N THR A 25 -1.20 3.89 10.76
CA THR A 25 -1.11 5.26 10.25
C THR A 25 -2.37 5.64 9.48
N TYR A 26 -2.83 4.79 8.56
CA TYR A 26 -4.10 4.92 7.85
C TYR A 26 -5.26 5.25 8.80
N ARG A 27 -5.44 4.49 9.89
CA ARG A 27 -6.51 4.77 10.88
C ARG A 27 -6.36 6.12 11.56
N LYS A 28 -5.13 6.56 11.82
CA LYS A 28 -4.87 7.89 12.39
C LYS A 28 -5.20 9.00 11.39
N VAL A 29 -4.94 8.79 10.10
CA VAL A 29 -5.32 9.74 9.04
C VAL A 29 -6.83 9.80 8.92
N LEU A 30 -7.50 8.65 8.82
CA LEU A 30 -8.96 8.56 8.72
C LEU A 30 -9.63 9.31 9.87
N ARG A 31 -9.21 9.02 11.11
CA ARG A 31 -9.71 9.69 12.30
C ARG A 31 -9.47 11.21 12.27
N ALA A 32 -8.30 11.65 11.83
CA ALA A 32 -8.01 13.08 11.73
C ALA A 32 -8.89 13.79 10.69
N VAL A 33 -9.22 13.11 9.58
CA VAL A 33 -10.20 13.63 8.60
C VAL A 33 -11.58 13.71 9.25
N GLU A 34 -12.05 12.62 9.88
CA GLU A 34 -13.37 12.55 10.52
C GLU A 34 -13.57 13.56 11.67
N GLU A 35 -12.51 13.89 12.41
CA GLU A 35 -12.53 14.87 13.51
C GLU A 35 -12.31 16.32 13.04
N SER A 36 -12.13 16.56 11.73
CA SER A 36 -11.94 17.90 11.18
C SER A 36 -13.24 18.71 11.16
N ASP A 37 -13.12 20.03 11.04
CA ASP A 37 -14.28 20.92 10.90
C ASP A 37 -15.06 20.67 9.59
N ASP A 38 -16.31 21.14 9.55
CA ASP A 38 -17.22 20.95 8.40
C ASP A 38 -16.67 21.48 7.08
N VAL A 39 -15.84 22.53 7.11
CA VAL A 39 -15.24 23.10 5.90
C VAL A 39 -14.19 22.14 5.38
N THR A 40 -13.29 21.70 6.23
CA THR A 40 -12.22 20.74 5.93
C THR A 40 -12.79 19.40 5.50
N LEU A 41 -13.84 18.90 6.16
CA LEU A 41 -14.55 17.67 5.78
C LEU A 41 -15.09 17.73 4.36
N ARG A 42 -15.73 18.84 3.95
CA ARG A 42 -16.22 19.01 2.58
C ARG A 42 -15.09 19.02 1.56
N VAL A 43 -13.97 19.64 1.90
CA VAL A 43 -12.81 19.70 0.99
C VAL A 43 -12.13 18.32 0.91
N LEU A 44 -12.13 17.54 2.00
CA LEU A 44 -11.55 16.20 2.07
C LEU A 44 -12.54 15.07 1.75
N GLU A 45 -13.74 15.36 1.23
CA GLU A 45 -14.78 14.35 0.99
C GLU A 45 -14.29 13.19 0.09
N GLY A 46 -13.49 13.50 -0.92
CA GLY A 46 -12.90 12.50 -1.82
C GLY A 46 -11.70 11.73 -1.25
N VAL A 47 -11.18 12.13 -0.08
CA VAL A 47 -9.96 11.57 0.51
C VAL A 47 -10.26 10.25 1.23
N VAL A 48 -11.38 10.15 1.93
CA VAL A 48 -11.74 8.96 2.71
C VAL A 48 -11.88 7.71 1.82
N PRO A 49 -12.65 7.73 0.71
CA PRO A 49 -12.75 6.56 -0.17
C PRO A 49 -11.39 6.13 -0.74
N LYS A 50 -10.56 7.08 -1.18
CA LYS A 50 -9.24 6.79 -1.73
C LYS A 50 -8.28 6.23 -0.68
N LEU A 51 -8.39 6.69 0.56
CA LEU A 51 -7.59 6.22 1.68
C LEU A 51 -7.96 4.77 2.05
N HIS A 52 -9.23 4.39 1.97
CA HIS A 52 -9.66 3.00 2.09
C HIS A 52 -9.08 2.14 0.97
N GLU A 53 -9.17 2.61 -0.28
CA GLU A 53 -8.61 1.93 -1.44
C GLU A 53 -7.09 1.72 -1.32
N THR A 54 -6.34 2.73 -0.87
CA THR A 54 -4.89 2.59 -0.60
C THR A 54 -4.63 1.49 0.42
N ALA A 55 -5.43 1.41 1.49
CA ALA A 55 -5.27 0.40 2.53
C ALA A 55 -5.59 -1.00 2.03
N ASP A 56 -6.62 -1.17 1.20
CA ASP A 56 -6.95 -2.45 0.58
C ASP A 56 -5.84 -2.89 -0.37
N HIS A 57 -5.45 -2.04 -1.33
CA HIS A 57 -4.42 -2.39 -2.31
C HIS A 57 -3.05 -2.66 -1.68
N LEU A 58 -2.71 -1.98 -0.58
CA LEU A 58 -1.49 -2.27 0.18
C LEU A 58 -1.47 -3.70 0.72
N VAL A 59 -2.61 -4.18 1.23
CA VAL A 59 -2.73 -5.55 1.75
C VAL A 59 -2.74 -6.56 0.61
N ASP A 60 -3.33 -6.23 -0.54
CA ASP A 60 -3.26 -7.06 -1.76
C ASP A 60 -1.81 -7.24 -2.22
N VAL A 61 -1.07 -6.15 -2.41
CA VAL A 61 0.35 -6.18 -2.78
C VAL A 61 1.17 -7.00 -1.78
N ALA A 62 0.95 -6.82 -0.48
CA ALA A 62 1.65 -7.59 0.55
C ALA A 62 1.32 -9.09 0.49
N SER A 63 0.05 -9.44 0.27
CA SER A 63 -0.37 -10.84 0.12
C SER A 63 0.29 -11.48 -1.10
N ASN A 64 0.32 -10.75 -2.21
CA ASN A 64 0.89 -11.22 -3.46
C ASN A 64 2.41 -11.36 -3.39
N ARG A 65 3.09 -10.43 -2.72
CA ARG A 65 4.51 -10.53 -2.40
C ARG A 65 4.82 -11.80 -1.60
N GLU A 66 4.03 -12.10 -0.58
CA GLU A 66 4.24 -13.31 0.24
C GLU A 66 4.00 -14.59 -0.56
N ARG A 67 3.00 -14.61 -1.45
CA ARG A 67 2.79 -15.72 -2.41
C ARG A 67 4.02 -15.91 -3.31
N ALA A 68 4.51 -14.83 -3.92
CA ALA A 68 5.69 -14.86 -4.79
C ALA A 68 6.95 -15.33 -4.04
N ALA A 69 7.16 -14.86 -2.81
CA ALA A 69 8.28 -15.27 -1.97
C ALA A 69 8.20 -16.77 -1.57
N GLN A 70 7.00 -17.28 -1.29
CA GLN A 70 6.81 -18.71 -1.04
C GLN A 70 7.17 -19.54 -2.28
N THR A 71 6.68 -19.13 -3.46
CA THR A 71 6.98 -19.80 -4.72
C THR A 71 8.50 -19.83 -4.99
N LEU A 72 9.22 -18.72 -4.75
CA LEU A 72 10.69 -18.69 -4.83
C LEU A 72 11.35 -19.73 -3.91
N ALA A 73 10.94 -19.77 -2.63
CA ALA A 73 11.52 -20.69 -1.66
C ALA A 73 11.26 -22.17 -2.02
N GLU A 74 10.09 -22.48 -2.57
CA GLU A 74 9.76 -23.82 -3.07
C GLU A 74 10.65 -24.21 -4.26
N PHE A 75 10.91 -23.30 -5.19
CA PHE A 75 11.79 -23.56 -6.33
C PHE A 75 13.26 -23.72 -5.94
N GLU A 76 13.78 -22.89 -5.03
CA GLU A 76 15.15 -23.01 -4.51
C GLU A 76 15.39 -24.38 -3.85
N SER A 77 14.35 -24.94 -3.23
CA SER A 77 14.38 -26.26 -2.60
C SER A 77 14.45 -27.42 -3.60
N HIS A 78 14.06 -27.20 -4.87
CA HIS A 78 13.97 -28.24 -5.91
C HIS A 78 14.98 -28.06 -7.06
N ARG A 79 16.18 -27.53 -6.77
CA ARG A 79 17.24 -27.22 -7.76
C ARG A 79 17.42 -28.31 -8.84
N GLY A 80 16.90 -28.02 -10.03
CA GLY A 80 17.12 -28.77 -11.27
C GLY A 80 17.65 -27.84 -12.37
N THR A 81 18.36 -28.42 -13.36
CA THR A 81 19.18 -27.71 -14.36
C THR A 81 18.42 -27.18 -15.58
N ASP A 82 17.28 -26.52 -15.38
CA ASP A 82 16.46 -26.03 -16.50
C ASP A 82 16.57 -24.50 -16.68
N HIS A 83 17.04 -24.04 -17.84
CA HIS A 83 17.31 -22.62 -18.11
C HIS A 83 16.05 -21.76 -18.23
N GLN A 84 14.91 -22.32 -18.64
CA GLN A 84 13.63 -21.59 -18.60
C GLN A 84 13.17 -21.31 -17.17
N ARG A 85 13.52 -22.20 -16.21
CA ARG A 85 13.25 -21.95 -14.79
C ARG A 85 14.10 -20.82 -14.24
N GLU A 86 15.32 -20.66 -14.72
CA GLU A 86 16.22 -19.60 -14.23
C GLU A 86 15.72 -18.19 -14.58
N SER A 87 15.13 -17.97 -15.77
CA SER A 87 14.56 -16.65 -16.11
C SER A 87 13.33 -16.33 -15.28
N SER A 88 12.40 -17.28 -15.13
CA SER A 88 11.19 -17.09 -14.33
C SER A 88 11.50 -16.80 -12.86
N LEU A 89 12.57 -17.41 -12.32
CA LEU A 89 13.04 -17.11 -10.96
C LEU A 89 13.58 -15.68 -10.81
N ARG A 90 14.40 -15.22 -11.76
CA ARG A 90 14.90 -13.84 -11.74
C ARG A 90 13.78 -12.82 -11.84
N ASP A 91 12.77 -13.10 -12.68
CA ASP A 91 11.59 -12.26 -12.78
C ASP A 91 10.85 -12.23 -11.45
N LEU A 92 10.60 -13.39 -10.83
CA LEU A 92 9.89 -13.48 -9.55
C LEU A 92 10.66 -12.81 -8.39
N GLU A 93 11.99 -12.91 -8.36
CA GLU A 93 12.85 -12.16 -7.42
C GLU A 93 12.74 -10.64 -7.60
N ALA A 94 12.73 -10.18 -8.86
CA ALA A 94 12.53 -8.77 -9.18
C ALA A 94 11.14 -8.29 -8.75
N HIS A 95 10.11 -9.13 -8.90
CA HIS A 95 8.75 -8.85 -8.46
C HIS A 95 8.66 -8.71 -6.93
N VAL A 96 9.24 -9.65 -6.16
CA VAL A 96 9.24 -9.57 -4.69
C VAL A 96 9.93 -8.28 -4.22
N ARG A 97 11.09 -7.96 -4.81
CA ARG A 97 11.84 -6.74 -4.47
C ARG A 97 11.04 -5.47 -4.78
N ARG A 98 10.39 -5.41 -5.94
CA ARG A 98 9.56 -4.27 -6.33
C ARG A 98 8.39 -4.09 -5.36
N ALA A 99 7.75 -5.19 -4.95
CA ALA A 99 6.69 -5.13 -3.96
C ALA A 99 7.19 -4.64 -2.60
N ASP A 100 8.37 -5.08 -2.15
CA ASP A 100 8.98 -4.61 -0.91
C ASP A 100 9.27 -3.09 -0.94
N GLU A 101 9.80 -2.60 -2.07
CA GLU A 101 10.06 -1.18 -2.30
C GLU A 101 8.77 -0.35 -2.31
N GLU A 102 7.71 -0.83 -2.95
CA GLU A 102 6.41 -0.15 -2.98
C GLU A 102 5.74 -0.14 -1.61
N ILE A 103 5.72 -1.28 -0.89
CA ILE A 103 5.17 -1.35 0.48
C ILE A 103 5.86 -0.33 1.39
N LYS A 104 7.19 -0.21 1.29
CA LYS A 104 7.95 0.82 2.00
C LYS A 104 7.57 2.23 1.54
N SER A 105 7.54 2.48 0.23
CA SER A 105 7.22 3.80 -0.34
C SER A 105 5.83 4.30 0.10
N ILE A 106 4.82 3.43 0.08
CA ILE A 106 3.46 3.75 0.51
C ILE A 106 3.40 4.01 2.01
N SER A 107 4.14 3.23 2.82
CA SER A 107 4.21 3.45 4.27
C SER A 107 4.73 4.87 4.59
N ASP A 108 5.80 5.30 3.92
CA ASP A 108 6.39 6.64 4.08
C ASP A 108 5.44 7.75 3.59
N ARG A 109 4.73 7.50 2.49
CA ARG A 109 3.74 8.43 1.95
C ARG A 109 2.53 8.58 2.86
N LEU A 110 2.05 7.51 3.52
CA LEU A 110 0.98 7.59 4.52
C LEU A 110 1.39 8.42 5.74
N LEU A 111 2.66 8.35 6.17
CA LEU A 111 3.19 9.22 7.23
C LEU A 111 3.19 10.69 6.80
N THR A 112 3.60 10.95 5.56
CA THR A 112 3.58 12.30 4.97
C THR A 112 2.14 12.81 4.88
N LEU A 113 1.22 11.99 4.39
CA LEU A 113 -0.20 12.30 4.26
C LEU A 113 -0.81 12.68 5.62
N ARG A 114 -0.46 11.95 6.68
CA ARG A 114 -0.88 12.29 8.04
C ARG A 114 -0.48 13.71 8.43
N SER A 115 0.75 14.11 8.12
CA SER A 115 1.21 15.48 8.41
C SER A 115 0.46 16.55 7.60
N GLN A 116 0.06 16.23 6.37
CA GLN A 116 -0.73 17.13 5.52
C GLN A 116 -2.15 17.29 6.04
N VAL A 117 -2.82 16.19 6.41
CA VAL A 117 -4.18 16.24 6.98
C VAL A 117 -4.20 17.07 8.27
N VAL A 118 -3.24 16.85 9.17
CA VAL A 118 -3.15 17.65 10.41
C VAL A 118 -2.98 19.14 10.13
N ARG A 119 -2.18 19.51 9.11
CA ARG A 119 -2.04 20.92 8.71
C ARG A 119 -3.34 21.48 8.11
N ALA A 120 -4.07 20.68 7.34
CA ALA A 120 -5.32 21.11 6.70
C ALA A 120 -6.38 21.42 7.77
N SER A 121 -6.42 20.62 8.84
CA SER A 121 -7.29 20.84 9.99
C SER A 121 -6.91 22.07 10.85
N MET A 122 -5.68 22.59 10.72
CA MET A 122 -5.22 23.77 11.49
C MET A 122 -5.31 25.08 10.70
N ASP A 123 -5.20 25.01 9.37
CA ASP A 123 -5.20 26.17 8.47
C ASP A 123 -6.34 26.06 7.46
N SER A 124 -7.53 26.51 7.87
CA SER A 124 -8.74 26.47 7.05
C SER A 124 -8.68 27.39 5.82
N ALA A 125 -7.80 28.40 5.81
CA ALA A 125 -7.59 29.26 4.65
C ALA A 125 -6.81 28.55 3.52
N GLY A 126 -5.84 27.70 3.91
CA GLY A 126 -5.07 26.86 2.99
C GLY A 126 -5.65 25.46 2.75
N ALA A 127 -6.74 25.08 3.43
CA ALA A 127 -7.28 23.72 3.42
C ALA A 127 -7.59 23.19 2.01
N ARG A 128 -8.00 24.06 1.08
CA ARG A 128 -8.32 23.66 -0.30
C ARG A 128 -7.09 23.18 -1.08
N GLU A 129 -6.01 23.97 -1.09
CA GLU A 129 -4.77 23.59 -1.77
C GLU A 129 -4.16 22.34 -1.12
N GLN A 130 -4.25 22.23 0.20
CA GLN A 130 -3.77 21.06 0.93
C GLN A 130 -4.57 19.80 0.57
N ALA A 131 -5.90 19.91 0.45
CA ALA A 131 -6.74 18.79 0.04
C ALA A 131 -6.51 18.36 -1.42
N GLU A 132 -6.22 19.29 -2.32
CA GLU A 132 -5.83 18.97 -3.70
C GLU A 132 -4.50 18.19 -3.72
N SER A 133 -3.51 18.62 -2.93
CA SER A 133 -2.25 17.90 -2.75
C SER A 133 -2.43 16.51 -2.13
N ILE A 134 -3.28 16.39 -1.12
CA ILE A 134 -3.65 15.12 -0.49
C ILE A 134 -4.31 14.17 -1.51
N ASN A 135 -5.28 14.67 -2.28
CA ASN A 135 -5.98 13.89 -3.30
C ASN A 135 -5.01 13.36 -4.36
N ALA A 136 -4.17 14.23 -4.92
CA ALA A 136 -3.18 13.83 -5.92
C ALA A 136 -2.18 12.79 -5.36
N SER A 137 -1.83 12.91 -4.07
CA SER A 137 -0.95 11.94 -3.41
C SER A 137 -1.62 10.57 -3.28
N LEU A 138 -2.90 10.53 -2.91
CA LEU A 138 -3.69 9.30 -2.82
C LEU A 138 -3.92 8.67 -4.20
N ASP A 139 -4.27 9.45 -5.21
CA ASP A 139 -4.45 8.96 -6.58
C ASP A 139 -3.16 8.32 -7.11
N GLY A 140 -2.02 8.98 -6.89
CA GLY A 140 -0.72 8.43 -7.27
C GLY A 140 -0.32 7.17 -6.50
N MET A 141 -0.77 7.02 -5.25
CA MET A 141 -0.57 5.78 -4.47
C MET A 141 -1.45 4.66 -4.99
N ASN A 142 -2.74 4.91 -5.19
CA ASN A 142 -3.69 3.91 -5.70
C ASN A 142 -3.28 3.43 -7.08
N PHE A 143 -2.92 4.33 -8.00
CA PHE A 143 -2.44 3.96 -9.33
C PHE A 143 -1.20 3.06 -9.28
N ARG A 144 -0.22 3.35 -8.41
CA ARG A 144 0.99 2.53 -8.30
C ARG A 144 0.71 1.16 -7.70
N LEU A 145 -0.12 1.11 -6.67
CA LEU A 145 -0.50 -0.13 -6.02
C LEU A 145 -1.35 -1.01 -6.94
N GLU A 146 -2.31 -0.43 -7.67
CA GLU A 146 -3.13 -1.13 -8.66
C GLU A 146 -2.27 -1.68 -9.80
N ALA A 147 -1.41 -0.84 -10.40
CA ALA A 147 -0.50 -1.28 -11.46
C ALA A 147 0.43 -2.41 -10.99
N LEU A 148 0.92 -2.34 -9.75
CA LEU A 148 1.71 -3.42 -9.17
C LEU A 148 0.84 -4.67 -8.96
N ASN A 149 -0.39 -4.53 -8.47
CA ASN A 149 -1.28 -5.65 -8.24
C ASN A 149 -1.66 -6.35 -9.56
N GLU A 150 -1.91 -5.61 -10.63
CA GLU A 150 -2.12 -6.16 -11.98
C GLU A 150 -0.91 -6.94 -12.48
N THR A 151 0.31 -6.46 -12.20
CA THR A 151 1.53 -7.22 -12.53
C THR A 151 1.69 -8.47 -11.67
N LEU A 152 1.19 -8.45 -10.43
CA LEU A 152 1.29 -9.57 -9.48
C LEU A 152 0.22 -10.64 -9.70
N ASP A 153 -0.98 -10.26 -10.16
CA ASP A 153 -2.07 -11.21 -10.49
C ASP A 153 -1.93 -11.79 -11.90
N ARG A 154 -1.15 -11.15 -12.79
CA ARG A 154 -0.67 -11.79 -14.02
C ARG A 154 0.49 -12.72 -13.70
N ASP A 155 0.17 -13.88 -13.15
CA ASP A 155 1.11 -15.00 -13.04
C ASP A 155 1.58 -15.39 -14.46
N PRO A 156 2.89 -15.56 -14.70
CA PRO A 156 3.38 -16.19 -15.92
C PRO A 156 3.06 -17.68 -15.83
N GLY A 157 2.28 -18.18 -16.78
CA GLY A 157 1.99 -19.61 -16.91
C GLY A 157 3.21 -20.48 -17.11
#